data_AF-A0A965M5Y1-F1
#
_entry.id   AF-A0A965M5Y1-F1
#
_cell.length_a   1.000
_cell.length_b   1.000
_cell.length_c   1.000
_cell.angle_alpha   90.00
_cell.angle_beta   90.00
_cell.angle_gamma   90.00
#
_symmetry.space_group_name_H-M   'P 1'
#
loop_
_entity.id
_entity.type
_entity.pdbx_description
1 polymer ?
#
loop_
_entity_poly.entity_id
_entity_poly.type
_entity_poly.pdbx_seq_one_letter_code
_entity_poly.pdbx_strand_id
1 'polypeptide(L)'
;MPASSLRWFAQNFLPNHRFADSVTFRQALDRWQEANPLPTNPPQNEGMYRDASGIVYRVQKASAGHLYALTLNTSTGKFDFVRGAMGGLDESMRLTLAQCQEIGRAIGRCVVCGARLTDPESVERGIGPICASRV
;
A
#
# COMPACT_ATOMS: atom_id res chain seq x y z
N MET A 1 11.37 -14.28 10.23
CA MET A 1 10.25 -13.53 10.84
C MET A 1 9.55 -12.74 9.72
N PRO A 2 8.23 -12.73 9.60
CA PRO A 2 7.54 -11.98 8.55
C PRO A 2 7.73 -10.47 8.69
N ALA A 3 7.80 -9.73 7.57
CA ALA A 3 8.04 -8.29 7.54
C ALA A 3 6.98 -7.47 8.31
N SER A 4 5.74 -7.95 8.37
CA SER A 4 4.65 -7.34 9.15
C SER A 4 4.86 -7.47 10.67
N SER A 5 5.52 -8.53 11.11
CA SER A 5 5.85 -8.78 12.52
C SER A 5 6.95 -7.82 13.01
N LEU A 6 7.96 -7.55 12.17
CA LEU A 6 9.03 -6.61 12.46
C LEU A 6 8.52 -5.16 12.59
N ARG A 7 7.59 -4.77 11.72
CA ARG A 7 6.97 -3.43 11.74
C ARG A 7 6.13 -3.20 12.99
N TRP A 8 5.39 -4.22 13.43
CA TRP A 8 4.64 -4.17 14.69
C TRP A 8 5.58 -4.09 15.90
N PHE A 9 6.66 -4.88 15.92
CA PHE A 9 7.68 -4.84 16.96
C PHE A 9 8.35 -3.45 17.05
N ALA A 10 8.78 -2.86 15.93
CA ALA A 10 9.39 -1.52 15.94
C ALA A 10 8.44 -0.43 16.48
N GLN A 11 7.13 -0.56 16.23
CA GLN A 11 6.12 0.45 16.63
C GLN A 11 5.49 0.21 18.01
N ASN A 12 5.44 -1.03 18.50
CA ASN A 12 4.69 -1.41 19.71
C ASN A 12 5.57 -2.05 20.80
N PHE A 13 6.86 -2.28 20.53
CA PHE A 13 7.79 -2.65 21.59
C PHE A 13 8.01 -1.42 22.46
N LEU A 14 7.13 -1.25 23.45
CA LEU A 14 7.43 -0.50 24.66
C LEU A 14 8.80 -1.01 25.11
N PRO A 15 9.85 -0.18 25.03
CA PRO A 15 11.16 -0.66 25.38
C PRO A 15 11.05 -1.12 26.83
N ASN A 16 11.33 -2.40 27.04
CA ASN A 16 11.77 -2.81 28.35
C ASN A 16 12.98 -1.91 28.64
N HIS A 17 12.81 -0.93 29.53
CA HIS A 17 13.67 0.24 29.75
C HIS A 17 15.14 -0.12 29.99
N ARG A 18 15.42 -1.40 30.28
CA ARG A 18 16.76 -1.98 30.37
C ARG A 18 17.52 -2.11 29.04
N PHE A 19 16.87 -2.14 27.88
CA PHE A 19 17.54 -2.41 26.58
C PHE A 19 17.54 -1.23 25.59
N ALA A 20 16.68 -0.22 25.77
CA ALA A 20 16.57 0.92 24.87
C ALA A 20 17.83 1.81 24.80
N ASP A 21 18.66 1.81 25.84
CA ASP A 21 19.87 2.64 25.90
C ASP A 21 21.15 1.93 25.45
N SER A 22 21.05 0.69 24.99
CA SER A 22 22.22 -0.01 24.45
C SER A 22 22.64 0.61 23.11
N VAL A 23 23.94 0.91 22.97
CA VAL A 23 24.53 1.44 21.71
C VAL A 23 24.21 0.53 20.53
N THR A 24 24.16 -0.79 20.77
CA THR A 24 23.80 -1.81 19.79
C THR A 24 22.36 -1.69 19.29
N PHE A 25 21.41 -1.35 20.17
CA PHE A 25 20.01 -1.11 19.77
C PHE A 25 19.89 0.16 18.94
N ARG A 26 20.56 1.26 19.33
CA ARG A 26 20.56 2.51 18.55
C ARG A 26 21.16 2.29 17.15
N GLN A 27 22.33 1.65 17.06
CA GLN A 27 22.95 1.30 15.78
C GLN A 27 22.10 0.33 14.93
N ALA A 28 21.30 -0.53 15.54
CA ALA A 28 20.37 -1.39 14.81
C ALA A 28 19.15 -0.61 14.30
N LEU A 29 18.62 0.31 15.11
CA LEU A 29 17.51 1.19 14.74
C LEU A 29 17.93 2.15 13.62
N ASP A 30 19.09 2.79 13.72
CA ASP A 30 19.62 3.71 12.71
C ASP A 30 19.77 3.01 11.36
N ARG A 31 20.41 1.82 11.35
CA ARG A 31 20.52 1.00 10.13
C ARG A 31 19.16 0.61 9.56
N TRP A 32 18.18 0.36 10.41
CA TRP A 32 16.82 0.04 9.96
C TRP A 32 16.13 1.27 9.37
N GLN A 33 16.29 2.45 9.97
CA GLN A 33 15.74 3.71 9.48
C GLN A 33 16.39 4.14 8.16
N GLU A 34 17.71 3.99 8.03
CA GLU A 34 18.45 4.20 6.76
C GLU A 34 17.94 3.28 5.66
N ALA A 35 17.69 2.00 5.99
CA ALA A 35 17.16 1.02 5.04
C ALA A 35 15.66 1.19 4.75
N ASN A 36 14.91 1.86 5.63
CA ASN A 36 13.45 2.04 5.53
C ASN A 36 13.08 3.50 5.83
N PRO A 37 13.44 4.45 4.94
CA PRO A 37 13.08 5.84 5.14
C PRO A 37 11.56 5.97 5.23
N LEU A 38 11.09 6.73 6.22
CA LEU A 38 9.67 7.05 6.34
C LEU A 38 9.25 7.90 5.13
N PRO A 39 8.01 7.74 4.63
CA PRO A 39 7.51 8.56 3.54
C PRO A 39 7.52 10.03 3.96
N THR A 40 7.96 10.89 3.05
CA THR A 40 8.09 12.33 3.31
C THR A 40 6.72 13.01 3.24
N ASN A 41 5.84 12.52 2.36
CA ASN A 41 4.47 12.99 2.21
C ASN A 41 3.51 11.79 2.24
N PRO A 42 2.96 11.43 3.42
CA PRO A 42 2.03 10.31 3.51
C PRO A 42 0.74 10.60 2.73
N PRO A 43 0.08 9.57 2.15
CA PRO A 43 -1.16 9.73 1.41
C PRO A 43 -2.23 10.43 2.24
N GLN A 44 -2.74 11.56 1.74
CA GLN A 44 -3.81 12.31 2.41
C GLN A 44 -5.20 12.00 1.85
N ASN A 45 -5.24 11.47 0.63
CA ASN A 45 -6.48 11.20 -0.09
C ASN A 45 -6.60 9.72 -0.48
N GLU A 46 -7.84 9.30 -0.71
CA GLU A 46 -8.12 7.99 -1.29
C GLU A 46 -7.50 7.89 -2.68
N GLY A 47 -7.01 6.70 -3.02
CA GLY A 47 -6.32 6.49 -4.28
C GLY A 47 -5.63 5.14 -4.37
N MET A 48 -5.02 4.90 -5.53
CA MET A 48 -4.22 3.71 -5.78
C MET A 48 -2.75 4.13 -5.79
N TYR A 49 -1.91 3.33 -5.16
CA TYR A 49 -0.49 3.62 -4.99
C TYR A 49 0.32 2.38 -5.36
N ARG A 50 1.55 2.60 -5.84
CA ARG A 50 2.49 1.51 -6.12
C ARG A 50 3.80 1.77 -5.40
N ASP A 51 4.18 0.87 -4.51
CA ASP A 51 5.43 1.01 -3.76
C ASP A 51 6.67 0.79 -4.66
N ALA A 52 7.85 1.05 -4.10
CA ALA A 52 9.12 0.80 -4.78
C ALA A 52 9.35 -0.68 -5.14
N SER A 53 8.72 -1.61 -4.40
CA SER A 53 8.76 -3.06 -4.67
C SER A 53 7.85 -3.47 -5.84
N GLY A 54 7.01 -2.55 -6.33
CA GLY A 54 6.05 -2.79 -7.40
C GLY A 54 4.70 -3.35 -6.94
N ILE A 55 4.47 -3.48 -5.63
CA ILE A 55 3.21 -3.91 -5.02
C ILE A 55 2.19 -2.77 -5.08
N VAL A 56 0.98 -3.10 -5.49
CA VAL A 56 -0.12 -2.14 -5.63
C VAL A 56 -0.95 -2.13 -4.35
N TYR A 57 -1.25 -0.92 -3.88
CA TYR A 57 -2.06 -0.67 -2.70
C TYR A 57 -3.25 0.22 -3.05
N ARG A 58 -4.39 -0.10 -2.45
CA ARG A 58 -5.59 0.74 -2.45
C ARG A 58 -5.73 1.43 -1.11
N VAL A 59 -5.70 2.75 -1.09
CA VAL A 59 -5.96 3.56 0.10
C VAL A 59 -7.41 4.03 0.08
N GLN A 60 -8.13 3.81 1.17
CA GLN A 60 -9.51 4.23 1.33
C GLN A 60 -9.78 4.68 2.77
N LYS A 61 -10.83 5.49 2.95
CA LYS A 61 -11.25 5.97 4.27
C LYS A 61 -12.16 4.96 4.96
N ALA A 62 -11.89 4.67 6.23
CA ALA A 62 -12.79 3.94 7.09
C ALA A 62 -13.97 4.81 7.51
N SER A 63 -15.07 4.19 7.94
CA SER A 63 -16.21 4.91 8.53
C SER A 63 -15.80 5.76 9.74
N ALA A 64 -14.81 5.30 10.51
CA ALA A 64 -14.22 6.03 11.64
C ALA A 64 -13.30 7.20 11.23
N GLY A 65 -13.13 7.47 9.94
CA GLY A 65 -12.46 8.66 9.43
C GLY A 65 -10.95 8.52 9.16
N HIS A 66 -10.31 7.42 9.56
CA HIS A 66 -8.91 7.17 9.27
C HIS A 66 -8.72 6.49 7.90
N LEU A 67 -7.58 6.74 7.26
CA LEU A 67 -7.18 6.08 6.02
C LEU A 67 -6.53 4.74 6.33
N TYR A 68 -6.77 3.77 5.47
CA TYR A 68 -6.09 2.48 5.50
C TYR A 68 -5.79 1.97 4.10
N ALA A 69 -4.75 1.15 4.00
CA ALA A 69 -4.31 0.54 2.76
C ALA A 69 -4.68 -0.95 2.69
N LEU A 70 -5.05 -1.39 1.51
CA LEU A 70 -5.29 -2.78 1.13
C LEU A 70 -4.30 -3.16 0.04
N THR A 71 -3.69 -4.32 0.11
CA THR A 71 -2.76 -4.81 -0.91
C THR A 71 -3.51 -5.57 -1.98
N LEU A 72 -3.20 -5.30 -3.25
CA LEU A 72 -3.70 -6.08 -4.37
C LEU A 72 -2.95 -7.40 -4.46
N ASN A 73 -3.69 -8.51 -4.36
CA ASN A 73 -3.17 -9.83 -4.64
C ASN A 73 -3.29 -10.10 -6.15
N THR A 74 -2.20 -9.99 -6.90
CA THR A 74 -2.21 -10.11 -8.37
C THR A 74 -2.75 -11.45 -8.87
N SER A 75 -2.60 -12.54 -8.11
CA SER A 75 -3.05 -13.87 -8.50
C SER A 75 -4.57 -14.04 -8.41
N THR A 76 -5.21 -13.40 -7.43
CA THR A 76 -6.68 -13.49 -7.22
C THR A 76 -7.42 -12.24 -7.67
N GLY A 77 -6.68 -11.13 -7.81
CA GLY A 77 -7.13 -9.75 -7.95
C GLY A 77 -8.06 -9.27 -6.83
N LYS A 78 -7.91 -9.85 -5.63
CA LYS A 78 -8.58 -9.38 -4.41
C LYS A 78 -7.70 -8.40 -3.64
N PHE A 79 -8.34 -7.63 -2.77
CA PHE A 79 -7.69 -6.67 -1.88
C PHE A 79 -7.66 -7.22 -0.47
N ASP A 80 -6.45 -7.46 0.04
CA ASP A 80 -6.20 -7.99 1.38
C ASP A 80 -5.72 -6.87 2.31
N PHE A 81 -6.29 -6.80 3.51
CA PHE A 81 -5.86 -5.80 4.49
C PHE A 81 -4.49 -6.16 5.07
N VAL A 82 -3.55 -5.22 4.99
CA VAL A 82 -2.20 -5.38 5.53
C VAL A 82 -1.93 -4.30 6.57
N ARG A 83 -1.71 -4.73 7.81
CA ARG A 83 -1.36 -3.81 8.91
C ARG A 83 -0.06 -3.09 8.61
N GLY A 84 -0.08 -1.77 8.78
CA GLY A 84 1.08 -0.90 8.64
C GLY A 84 1.36 -0.45 7.21
N ALA A 85 0.74 -1.01 6.17
CA ALA A 85 1.04 -0.71 4.76
C ALA A 85 1.14 0.79 4.43
N MET A 86 0.29 1.63 5.04
CA MET A 86 0.31 3.08 4.91
C MET A 86 1.69 3.74 5.15
N GLY A 87 2.48 3.24 6.11
CA GLY A 87 3.74 3.91 6.47
C GLY A 87 4.88 3.69 5.48
N GLY A 88 4.64 3.01 4.34
CA GLY A 88 5.61 2.83 3.27
C GLY A 88 5.11 3.41 1.94
N LEU A 89 3.96 4.10 1.98
CA LEU A 89 3.37 4.76 0.83
C LEU A 89 3.62 6.26 0.93
N ASP A 90 3.89 6.87 -0.20
CA ASP A 90 4.05 8.31 -0.36
C ASP A 90 3.04 8.80 -1.41
N GLU A 91 2.57 10.05 -1.31
CA GLU A 91 1.63 10.63 -2.28
C GLU A 91 2.23 10.66 -3.70
N SER A 92 3.55 10.80 -3.83
CA SER A 92 4.25 10.73 -5.13
C SER A 92 4.15 9.36 -5.83
N MET A 93 3.82 8.30 -5.07
CA MET A 93 3.65 6.94 -5.57
C MET A 93 2.24 6.65 -6.10
N ARG A 94 1.39 7.67 -6.20
CA ARG A 94 0.02 7.55 -6.70
C ARG A 94 0.01 7.10 -8.15
N LEU A 95 -0.78 6.07 -8.44
CA LEU A 95 -0.96 5.53 -9.78
C LEU A 95 -1.78 6.48 -10.64
N THR A 96 -1.34 6.64 -11.88
CA THR A 96 -2.09 7.35 -12.92
C THR A 96 -3.16 6.46 -13.55
N LEU A 97 -4.09 7.06 -14.28
CA LEU A 97 -5.13 6.33 -15.01
C LEU A 97 -4.53 5.28 -15.98
N ALA A 98 -3.48 5.65 -16.71
CA ALA A 98 -2.83 4.76 -17.67
C ALA A 98 -2.24 3.52 -16.97
N GLN A 99 -1.55 3.71 -15.83
CA GLN A 99 -1.00 2.59 -15.08
C GLN A 99 -2.10 1.71 -14.46
N CYS A 100 -3.21 2.31 -14.01
CA CYS A 100 -4.37 1.55 -13.53
C CYS A 100 -4.96 0.67 -14.65
N GLN A 101 -5.04 1.20 -15.87
CA GLN A 101 -5.51 0.47 -17.05
C GLN A 101 -4.58 -0.70 -17.39
N GLU A 102 -3.27 -0.49 -17.41
CA GLU A 102 -2.28 -1.54 -17.70
C GLU A 102 -2.39 -2.70 -16.70
N ILE A 103 -2.41 -2.40 -15.40
CA ILE A 103 -2.51 -3.41 -14.35
C ILE A 103 -3.86 -4.14 -14.47
N GLY A 104 -4.95 -3.41 -14.74
CA GLY A 104 -6.27 -4.00 -14.85
C GLY A 104 -6.46 -4.91 -16.07
N ARG A 105 -5.81 -4.59 -17.20
CA ARG A 105 -5.71 -5.49 -18.37
C ARG A 105 -4.96 -6.77 -18.01
N ALA A 106 -3.86 -6.65 -17.27
CA ALA A 106 -3.03 -7.79 -16.89
C ALA A 106 -3.76 -8.78 -15.96
N ILE A 107 -4.57 -8.28 -15.01
CA ILE A 107 -5.27 -9.12 -14.02
C ILE A 107 -6.72 -9.45 -14.39
N GLY A 108 -7.28 -8.82 -15.42
CA GLY A 108 -8.70 -8.97 -15.82
C GLY A 108 -9.71 -8.43 -14.81
N ARG A 109 -9.27 -7.53 -13.92
CA ARG A 109 -10.06 -6.93 -12.84
C ARG A 109 -9.70 -5.46 -12.68
N CYS A 110 -10.68 -4.64 -12.29
CA CYS A 110 -10.45 -3.22 -12.07
C CYS A 110 -9.58 -3.00 -10.82
N VAL A 111 -8.47 -2.27 -10.96
CA VAL A 111 -7.55 -1.95 -9.85
C VAL A 111 -8.17 -1.00 -8.82
N VAL A 112 -9.17 -0.21 -9.21
CA VAL A 112 -9.80 0.74 -8.29
C VAL A 112 -10.82 0.05 -7.38
N CYS A 113 -11.68 -0.80 -7.93
CA CYS A 113 -12.78 -1.41 -7.18
C CYS A 113 -12.63 -2.93 -6.93
N GLY A 114 -11.75 -3.63 -7.64
CA GLY A 114 -11.54 -5.08 -7.55
C GLY A 114 -12.57 -5.94 -8.30
N ALA A 115 -13.55 -5.31 -8.97
CA ALA A 115 -14.56 -6.01 -9.74
C ALA A 115 -13.95 -6.66 -11.00
N ARG A 116 -14.50 -7.82 -11.38
CA ARG A 116 -14.14 -8.49 -12.64
C ARG A 116 -14.62 -7.65 -13.82
N LEU A 117 -13.73 -7.44 -14.79
CA LEU A 117 -14.08 -6.79 -16.05
C LEU A 117 -14.79 -7.85 -16.92
N THR A 118 -16.09 -7.66 -17.16
CA THR A 118 -16.93 -8.58 -17.94
C THR A 118 -17.35 -7.99 -19.27
N ASP A 119 -17.49 -6.66 -19.31
CA ASP A 119 -17.81 -5.92 -20.52
C ASP A 119 -16.57 -5.80 -21.42
N PRO A 120 -16.66 -6.10 -22.73
CA PRO A 120 -15.51 -6.10 -23.64
C PRO A 120 -14.74 -4.76 -23.68
N GLU A 121 -15.43 -3.62 -23.72
CA GLU A 121 -14.77 -2.31 -23.70
C GLU A 121 -14.04 -2.06 -22.38
N SER A 122 -14.62 -2.52 -21.28
CA SER A 122 -14.01 -2.41 -19.96
C SER A 122 -12.78 -3.31 -19.81
N VAL A 123 -12.79 -4.50 -20.44
CA VAL A 123 -11.64 -5.40 -20.53
C VAL A 123 -10.53 -4.78 -21.38
N GLU A 124 -10.87 -4.25 -22.56
CA GLU A 124 -9.91 -3.60 -23.45
C GLU A 124 -9.28 -2.36 -22.80
N ARG A 125 -10.10 -1.55 -22.13
CA ARG A 125 -9.59 -0.40 -21.36
C ARG A 125 -8.76 -0.86 -20.16
N GLY A 126 -9.11 -1.97 -19.52
CA GLY A 126 -8.52 -2.43 -18.26
C GLY A 126 -9.08 -1.75 -17.02
N ILE A 127 -10.09 -0.90 -17.18
CA ILE A 127 -10.70 -0.18 -16.06
C ILE A 127 -12.18 0.04 -16.36
N GLY A 128 -13.01 -0.04 -15.31
CA GLY A 128 -14.43 0.26 -15.43
C GLY A 128 -14.66 1.77 -15.68
N PRO A 129 -15.71 2.16 -16.42
CA PRO A 129 -15.97 3.55 -16.79
C PRO A 129 -16.16 4.47 -15.57
N ILE A 130 -16.81 3.96 -14.52
CA ILE A 130 -17.03 4.70 -13.26
C ILE A 130 -15.73 4.89 -12.48
N CYS A 131 -14.82 3.92 -12.58
CA CYS A 131 -13.55 3.98 -11.86
C CYS A 131 -12.56 4.91 -12.57
N ALA A 132 -12.64 5.03 -13.89
CA ALA A 132 -11.80 5.94 -14.67
C ALA A 132 -11.97 7.41 -14.28
N SER A 133 -13.16 7.82 -13.81
CA SER A 133 -13.42 9.18 -13.35
C SER A 133 -12.98 9.47 -11.91
N ARG A 134 -12.51 8.46 -11.17
CA ARG A 134 -12.12 8.56 -9.75
C ARG A 134 -10.60 8.56 -9.52
N VAL A 135 -9.82 8.37 -10.57
CA VAL A 135 -8.35 8.26 -10.49
C VAL A 135 -7.71 9.63 -10.67
#